data_AF-A0A4Y2H6Y1-F1
#
_entry.id   AF-A0A4Y2H6Y1-F1
#
_cell.length_a   1.000
_cell.length_b   1.000
_cell.length_c   1.000
_cell.angle_alpha   90.00
_cell.angle_beta   90.00
_cell.angle_gamma   90.00
#
_symmetry.space_group_name_H-M   'P 1'
#
loop_
_entity.id
_entity.type
_entity.pdbx_description
1 polymer ?
#
loop_
_entity_poly.entity_id
_entity_poly.type
_entity_poly.pdbx_seq_one_letter_code
_entity_poly.pdbx_strand_id
1 'polypeptide(L)'
;MPQEQFLSNDCNKGIHMAMLIVKLESEDFLIKQAMEDADHLIVISTIVAAEELKCVVLVREDIDLLIILAALNICKYFFFFKTGKGNSPNNLFLPAVLNIPQYMKNSLLFLYSFSGCNFHILKTWKEEVH
;
A
#
# COMPACT_ATOMS: atom_id res chain seq x y z
N MET A 1 -5.67 -12.73 -26.48
CA MET A 1 -6.58 -11.91 -25.65
C MET A 1 -5.74 -10.95 -24.82
N PRO A 2 -6.05 -9.65 -24.80
CA PRO A 2 -5.46 -8.71 -23.85
C PRO A 2 -5.81 -9.11 -22.41
N GLN A 3 -4.89 -8.89 -21.46
CA GLN A 3 -5.07 -9.20 -20.05
C GLN A 3 -6.33 -8.55 -19.47
N GLU A 4 -6.58 -7.28 -19.80
CA GLU A 4 -7.76 -6.53 -19.38
C GLU A 4 -9.07 -7.20 -19.83
N GLN A 5 -9.08 -7.79 -21.03
CA GLN A 5 -10.26 -8.49 -21.54
C GLN A 5 -10.48 -9.81 -20.78
N PHE A 6 -9.42 -10.54 -20.45
CA PHE A 6 -9.50 -11.77 -19.66
C PHE A 6 -9.97 -11.50 -18.23
N LEU A 7 -9.42 -10.46 -17.60
CA LEU A 7 -9.74 -10.03 -16.24
C LEU A 7 -11.06 -9.27 -16.14
N SER A 8 -11.78 -9.02 -17.23
CA SER A 8 -13.11 -8.38 -17.15
C SER A 8 -14.19 -9.31 -16.57
N ASN A 9 -13.98 -10.63 -16.66
CA ASN A 9 -14.88 -11.66 -16.15
C ASN A 9 -14.56 -12.02 -14.69
N ASP A 10 -15.55 -11.97 -13.79
CA ASP A 10 -15.33 -12.19 -12.36
C ASP A 10 -14.91 -13.62 -12.00
N CYS A 11 -15.35 -14.63 -12.76
CA CYS A 11 -14.89 -16.01 -12.59
C CYS A 11 -13.39 -16.12 -12.93
N ASN A 12 -12.97 -15.52 -14.05
CA ASN A 12 -11.57 -15.47 -14.44
C ASN A 12 -10.72 -14.71 -13.42
N LYS A 13 -11.22 -13.59 -12.85
CA LYS A 13 -10.54 -12.87 -11.76
C LYS A 13 -10.34 -13.77 -10.55
N GLY A 14 -11.39 -14.48 -10.12
CA GLY A 14 -11.35 -15.38 -8.97
C GLY A 14 -10.33 -16.50 -9.15
N ILE A 15 -10.36 -17.16 -10.31
CA ILE A 15 -9.40 -18.22 -10.65
C ILE A 15 -7.97 -17.66 -10.71
N HIS A 16 -7.78 -16.50 -11.36
CA HIS A 16 -6.47 -15.87 -11.47
C HIS A 16 -5.89 -15.49 -10.10
N MET A 17 -6.71 -14.94 -9.20
CA MET A 17 -6.31 -14.70 -7.81
C MET A 17 -5.94 -15.99 -7.10
N ALA A 18 -6.76 -17.04 -7.19
CA ALA A 18 -6.46 -18.32 -6.55
C ALA A 18 -5.13 -18.92 -7.04
N MET A 19 -4.86 -18.84 -8.35
CA MET A 19 -3.58 -19.30 -8.93
C MET A 19 -2.38 -18.51 -8.37
N LEU A 20 -2.51 -17.19 -8.23
CA LEU A 20 -1.46 -16.35 -7.64
C LEU A 20 -1.21 -16.68 -6.17
N ILE A 21 -2.27 -16.90 -5.39
CA ILE A 21 -2.17 -17.28 -3.97
C ILE A 21 -1.38 -18.58 -3.86
N VAL A 22 -1.82 -19.63 -4.56
CA VAL A 22 -1.15 -20.94 -4.55
C VAL A 22 0.32 -20.82 -4.96
N LYS A 23 0.60 -20.01 -5.99
CA LYS A 23 1.97 -19.84 -6.46
C LYS A 23 2.85 -19.13 -5.43
N LEU A 24 2.34 -18.10 -4.78
CA LEU A 24 3.11 -17.37 -3.76
C LEU A 24 3.29 -18.20 -2.48
N GLU A 25 2.26 -18.92 -2.05
CA GLU A 25 2.37 -19.87 -0.93
C GLU A 25 3.39 -20.97 -1.23
N SER A 26 3.49 -21.44 -2.48
CA SER A 26 4.51 -22.42 -2.89
C SER A 26 5.95 -21.90 -2.84
N GLU A 27 6.12 -20.57 -2.76
CA GLU A 27 7.41 -19.88 -2.59
C GLU A 27 7.57 -19.35 -1.16
N ASP A 28 6.82 -19.91 -0.20
CA ASP A 28 6.83 -19.60 1.24
C ASP A 28 6.42 -18.16 1.60
N PHE A 29 5.65 -17.48 0.74
CA PHE A 29 5.07 -16.19 1.09
C PHE A 29 3.79 -16.35 1.91
N LEU A 30 3.69 -15.57 3.00
CA LEU A 30 2.44 -15.41 3.73
C LEU A 30 1.49 -14.50 2.94
N ILE A 31 0.27 -14.97 2.70
CA ILE A 31 -0.76 -14.22 1.98
C ILE A 31 -1.81 -13.67 2.94
N LYS A 32 -2.17 -12.41 2.74
CA LYS A 32 -3.33 -11.76 3.36
C LYS A 32 -4.20 -11.17 2.26
N GLN A 33 -5.45 -11.62 2.17
CA GLN A 33 -6.43 -11.10 1.21
C GLN A 33 -7.31 -10.05 1.90
N ALA A 34 -7.49 -8.89 1.27
CA ALA A 34 -8.40 -7.87 1.77
C ALA A 34 -9.85 -8.20 1.40
N MET A 35 -10.75 -8.04 2.36
CA MET A 35 -12.19 -8.24 2.13
C MET A 35 -12.85 -7.01 1.47
N GLU A 36 -12.32 -5.82 1.73
CA GLU A 36 -12.85 -4.55 1.21
C GLU A 36 -11.74 -3.73 0.53
N ASP A 37 -10.78 -3.24 1.32
CA ASP A 37 -9.72 -2.35 0.83
C ASP A 37 -8.31 -2.92 1.08
N ALA A 38 -7.58 -3.17 -0.01
CA ALA A 38 -6.21 -3.67 0.03
C ALA A 38 -5.23 -2.63 0.59
N ASP A 39 -5.45 -1.35 0.34
CA ASP A 39 -4.57 -0.29 0.84
C ASP A 39 -4.67 -0.17 2.36
N HIS A 40 -5.89 -0.24 2.90
CA HIS A 40 -6.11 -0.30 4.35
C HIS A 40 -5.39 -1.49 4.98
N LEU A 41 -5.56 -2.70 4.43
CA LEU A 41 -4.90 -3.90 4.95
C LEU A 41 -3.37 -3.78 4.91
N ILE A 42 -2.81 -3.15 3.88
CA ILE A 42 -1.37 -2.96 3.73
C ILE A 42 -0.85 -1.92 4.72
N VAL A 43 -1.56 -0.81 4.95
CA VAL A 43 -1.17 0.18 5.97
C VAL A 43 -1.14 -0.46 7.36
N ILE A 44 -2.22 -1.14 7.75
CA ILE A 44 -2.30 -1.82 9.05
C ILE A 44 -1.20 -2.89 9.19
N SER A 45 -1.00 -3.72 8.17
CA SER A 45 0.07 -4.73 8.21
C SER A 45 1.46 -4.11 8.28
N THR A 46 1.66 -2.96 7.65
CA THR A 46 2.94 -2.22 7.70
C THR A 46 3.18 -1.63 9.09
N ILE A 47 2.14 -1.09 9.74
CA ILE A 47 2.23 -0.59 11.13
C ILE A 47 2.65 -1.71 12.07
N VAL A 48 1.91 -2.83 12.06
CA VAL A 48 2.20 -4.00 12.91
C VAL A 48 3.60 -4.53 12.64
N ALA A 49 3.97 -4.68 11.37
CA ALA A 49 5.30 -5.15 11.00
C ALA A 49 6.40 -4.15 11.43
N ALA A 50 6.16 -2.85 11.39
CA ALA A 50 7.14 -1.84 11.80
C ALA A 50 7.33 -1.77 13.32
N GLU A 51 6.34 -2.21 14.11
CA GLU A 51 6.47 -2.36 15.56
C GLU A 51 7.30 -3.60 15.94
N GLU A 52 7.14 -4.70 15.20
CA GLU A 52 7.81 -5.97 15.48
C GLU A 52 9.19 -6.10 14.82
N LEU A 53 9.40 -5.47 13.66
CA LEU A 53 10.58 -5.66 12.81
C LEU A 53 11.44 -4.39 12.75
N LYS A 54 12.76 -4.60 12.67
CA LYS A 54 13.74 -3.51 12.54
C LYS A 54 13.73 -2.84 11.16
N CYS A 55 13.16 -3.51 10.15
CA CYS A 55 13.19 -3.07 8.76
C CYS A 55 12.03 -3.71 7.98
N VAL A 56 11.16 -2.87 7.41
CA VAL A 56 10.06 -3.27 6.53
C VAL A 56 10.29 -2.70 5.13
N VAL A 57 10.06 -3.47 4.07
CA VAL A 57 10.12 -2.97 2.68
C VAL A 57 8.75 -3.08 2.05
N LEU A 58 8.17 -1.94 1.69
CA LEU A 58 6.90 -1.87 0.96
C LEU A 58 7.20 -1.78 -0.53
N VAL A 59 6.80 -2.81 -1.29
CA VAL A 59 6.99 -2.89 -2.73
C VAL A 59 5.68 -2.51 -3.44
N ARG A 60 5.66 -1.43 -4.23
CA ARG A 60 4.48 -0.98 -4.98
C ARG A 60 4.83 -0.19 -6.23
N GLU A 61 3.97 -0.18 -7.25
CA GLU A 61 4.11 0.71 -8.40
C GLU A 61 3.70 2.15 -8.03
N ASP A 62 2.60 2.35 -7.31
CA ASP A 62 2.05 3.67 -7.00
C ASP A 62 2.58 4.28 -5.70
N ILE A 63 2.84 5.59 -5.72
CA ILE A 63 3.41 6.33 -4.57
C ILE A 63 2.37 6.82 -3.57
N ASP A 64 1.09 6.65 -3.89
CA ASP A 64 -0.05 7.12 -3.11
C ASP A 64 0.01 6.63 -1.65
N LEU A 65 0.35 5.36 -1.46
CA LEU A 65 0.49 4.77 -0.13
C LEU A 65 1.72 5.28 0.64
N LEU A 66 2.79 5.68 -0.06
CA LEU A 66 3.96 6.31 0.57
C LEU A 66 3.59 7.66 1.19
N ILE A 67 2.72 8.43 0.53
CA ILE A 67 2.23 9.71 1.03
C ILE A 67 1.42 9.51 2.32
N ILE A 68 0.52 8.51 2.33
CA ILE A 68 -0.26 8.16 3.53
C ILE A 68 0.68 7.80 4.67
N LEU A 69 1.57 6.82 4.46
CA LEU A 69 2.48 6.36 5.52
C LEU A 69 3.42 7.47 6.02
N ALA A 70 3.82 8.40 5.14
CA ALA A 70 4.60 9.57 5.51
C ALA A 70 3.83 10.53 6.43
N ALA A 71 2.55 10.77 6.12
CA ALA A 71 1.66 11.53 6.99
C ALA A 71 1.44 10.83 8.34
N LEU A 72 1.36 9.50 8.37
CA LEU A 72 1.18 8.71 9.60
C LEU A 72 2.42 8.61 10.48
N ASN A 73 3.58 9.13 10.05
CA ASN A 73 4.84 9.10 10.80
C ASN A 73 5.38 7.69 11.08
N ILE A 74 4.96 6.68 10.32
CA ILE A 74 5.44 5.29 10.41
C ILE A 74 6.90 5.18 9.87
N CYS A 75 7.45 6.29 9.35
CA CYS A 75 8.66 6.45 8.55
C CYS A 75 9.99 5.95 9.12
N LYS A 76 10.07 5.57 10.41
CA LYS A 76 11.37 5.31 11.04
C LYS A 76 12.00 3.97 10.65
N TYR A 77 11.22 2.99 10.22
CA TYR A 77 11.72 1.62 10.00
C TYR A 77 11.27 0.98 8.69
N PHE A 78 10.75 1.74 7.72
CA PHE A 78 10.37 1.17 6.43
C PHE A 78 10.99 1.87 5.22
N PHE A 79 11.26 1.08 4.19
CA PHE A 79 11.68 1.52 2.87
C PHE A 79 10.55 1.31 1.87
N PHE A 80 10.39 2.24 0.93
CA PHE A 80 9.41 2.11 -0.14
C PHE A 80 10.13 1.82 -1.45
N PHE A 81 9.90 0.65 -2.01
CA PHE A 81 10.49 0.23 -3.28
C PHE A 81 9.46 0.38 -4.40
N LYS A 82 9.66 1.41 -5.22
CA LYS A 82 8.87 1.63 -6.42
C LYS A 82 9.37 0.74 -7.55
N THR A 83 8.55 -0.21 -7.96
CA THR A 83 8.80 -1.00 -9.17
C THR A 83 8.51 -0.13 -10.39
N GLY A 84 9.47 -0.06 -11.31
CA GLY A 84 9.29 0.65 -12.58
C GLY A 84 8.27 -0.05 -13.47
N LYS A 85 7.57 0.75 -14.28
CA LYS A 85 6.75 0.27 -15.41
C LYS A 85 7.55 0.38 -16.71
N GLY A 86 7.61 -0.70 -17.48
CA GLY A 86 8.32 -0.72 -18.77
C GLY A 86 9.83 -0.44 -18.60
N ASN A 87 10.32 0.63 -19.25
CA ASN A 87 11.74 1.03 -19.20
C ASN A 87 12.09 1.99 -18.05
N SER A 88 11.16 2.28 -17.14
CA SER A 88 11.47 3.15 -15.99
C SER A 88 12.29 2.40 -14.93
N PRO A 89 13.29 3.05 -14.32
CA PRO A 89 14.12 2.42 -13.31
C PRO A 89 13.33 2.17 -12.02
N ASN A 90 13.73 1.12 -11.31
CA ASN A 90 13.26 0.88 -9.95
C ASN A 90 13.86 1.92 -9.01
N ASN A 91 13.04 2.49 -8.12
CA ASN A 91 13.46 3.53 -7.20
C ASN A 91 13.21 3.10 -5.76
N LEU A 92 14.19 3.30 -4.88
CA LEU A 92 14.04 3.09 -3.44
C LEU A 92 13.89 4.45 -2.77
N PHE A 93 12.80 4.63 -2.05
CA PHE A 93 12.49 5.84 -1.30
C PHE A 93 12.59 5.54 0.18
N LEU A 94 13.26 6.43 0.91
CA LEU A 94 13.23 6.43 2.36
C LEU A 94 12.17 7.47 2.80
N PRO A 95 11.03 7.07 3.37
CA PRO A 95 9.95 7.98 3.77
C PRO A 95 10.42 9.04 4.77
N ALA A 96 11.43 8.74 5.60
CA ALA A 96 12.05 9.71 6.49
C ALA A 96 12.62 10.94 5.75
N VAL A 97 12.96 10.81 4.47
CA VAL A 97 13.48 11.90 3.63
C VAL A 97 12.37 12.85 3.18
N LEU A 98 11.10 12.43 3.17
CA LEU A 98 9.97 13.29 2.77
C LEU A 98 9.74 14.45 3.74
N ASN A 99 10.25 14.37 4.97
CA ASN A 99 10.27 15.43 6.01
C ASN A 99 9.03 16.34 6.01
N ILE A 100 7.84 15.74 6.00
CA ILE A 100 6.57 16.47 5.89
C ILE A 100 6.29 17.13 7.26
N PRO A 101 6.24 18.47 7.34
CA PRO A 101 5.99 19.16 8.60
C PRO A 101 4.67 18.73 9.23
N GLN A 102 4.67 18.62 10.56
CA GLN A 102 3.52 18.10 11.31
C GLN A 102 2.21 18.83 10.98
N TYR A 103 2.27 20.15 10.79
CA TYR A 103 1.09 20.97 10.47
C TYR A 103 0.54 20.73 9.06
N MET A 104 1.33 20.19 8.12
CA MET A 104 0.91 19.92 6.74
C MET A 104 0.32 18.52 6.56
N LYS A 105 0.56 17.59 7.49
CA LYS A 105 0.12 16.19 7.37
C LYS A 105 -1.39 16.06 7.20
N ASN A 106 -2.16 16.80 8.00
CA ASN A 106 -3.62 16.80 7.91
C ASN A 106 -4.11 17.37 6.57
N SER A 107 -3.49 18.44 6.08
CA SER A 107 -3.80 19.02 4.77
C SER A 107 -3.46 18.07 3.63
N LEU A 108 -2.38 17.30 3.76
CA LEU A 108 -1.98 16.32 2.76
C LEU A 108 -2.92 15.12 2.72
N LEU A 109 -3.33 14.58 3.87
CA LEU A 109 -4.36 13.54 3.95
C LEU A 109 -5.70 14.04 3.41
N PHE A 110 -6.05 15.30 3.68
CA PHE A 110 -7.23 15.93 3.12
C PHE A 110 -7.15 16.05 1.59
N LEU A 111 -6.00 16.47 1.04
CA LEU A 111 -5.80 16.54 -0.41
C LEU A 111 -5.87 15.15 -1.05
N TYR A 112 -5.28 14.14 -0.41
CA TYR A 112 -5.32 12.75 -0.86
C TYR A 112 -6.73 12.16 -0.92
N SER A 113 -7.56 12.44 0.09
CA SER A 113 -8.97 12.05 0.04
C SER A 113 -9.76 12.83 -1.00
N PHE A 114 -9.48 14.12 -1.13
CA PHE A 114 -10.17 14.98 -2.09
C PHE A 114 -9.81 14.64 -3.55
N SER A 115 -8.60 14.14 -3.81
CA SER A 115 -8.20 13.67 -5.14
C SER A 115 -8.86 12.36 -5.54
N GLY A 116 -9.66 11.74 -4.66
CA GLY A 116 -10.38 10.50 -4.93
C GLY A 116 -9.54 9.24 -4.75
N CYS A 117 -8.35 9.33 -4.14
CA CYS A 117 -7.42 8.20 -4.05
C CYS A 117 -7.69 7.24 -2.87
N ASN A 118 -8.56 7.57 -1.90
CA ASN A 118 -9.30 6.60 -1.06
C ASN A 118 -10.08 7.29 0.07
N PHE A 119 -11.39 7.04 0.19
CA PHE A 119 -12.23 7.59 1.28
C PHE A 119 -12.22 6.72 2.56
N HIS A 120 -11.93 5.41 2.43
CA HIS A 120 -12.06 4.45 3.52
C HIS A 120 -10.96 4.58 4.60
N ILE A 121 -9.71 4.83 4.19
CA ILE A 121 -8.55 4.93 5.11
C ILE A 121 -8.71 6.09 6.12
N LEU A 122 -9.36 7.19 5.71
CA LEU A 122 -9.57 8.35 6.59
C LEU A 122 -10.64 8.15 7.65
N LYS A 123 -11.59 7.23 7.41
CA LYS A 123 -12.66 6.94 8.36
C LYS A 123 -12.11 6.21 9.59
N THR A 124 -11.28 5.19 9.39
CA THR A 124 -10.61 4.46 10.47
C THR A 124 -9.70 5.39 11.29
N TRP A 125 -8.99 6.32 10.63
CA TRP A 125 -8.11 7.28 11.31
C TRP A 125 -8.86 8.24 12.24
N LYS A 126 -10.08 8.63 11.88
CA LYS A 126 -10.90 9.51 12.71
C LYS A 126 -11.49 8.77 13.93
N GLU A 127 -11.66 7.46 13.83
CA GLU A 127 -12.20 6.59 14.88
C GLU A 127 -11.12 6.10 15.87
N GLU A 128 -9.86 6.01 15.46
CA GLU A 128 -8.74 5.60 16.35
C GLU A 128 -8.03 6.76 17.08
N VAL A 129 -8.24 8.02 16.65
CA VAL A 129 -7.54 9.21 17.19
C VAL A 129 -8.44 10.06 18.10
N HIS A 130 -9.62 9.54 18.50
CA HIS A 130 -10.50 10.16 19.50
C HIS A 130 -10.91 9.20 20.61
#